data_AF-A0A1H1LRC3-F1
#
_entry.id   AF-A0A1H1LRC3-F1
#
_cell.length_a   1.000
_cell.length_b   1.000
_cell.length_c   1.000
_cell.angle_alpha   90.00
_cell.angle_beta   90.00
_cell.angle_gamma   90.00
#
_symmetry.space_group_name_H-M   'P 1'
#
loop_
_entity.id
_entity.type
_entity.pdbx_description
1 polymer ?
#
loop_
_entity_poly.entity_id
_entity_poly.type
_entity_poly.pdbx_seq_one_letter_code
_entity_poly.pdbx_strand_id
1 'polypeptide(L)'
;MTEIFTTKKLEKIINKKIENNDLIVESILGNWNATIIYIAKKKCLLFVNSETFFSVIIPRFSMKDIDKIDELFINCFYNQLLFEKINIDFKTISSILGKISFHPTNNNKKVIGVLNYNVEKINYFKYDYPILNSSIIRKMTHKLNITPFKQLGWKLPCETMVAKLNIESEKVN
;
A
#
# COMPACT_ATOMS: atom_id res chain seq x y z
N MET A 1 2.52 -10.07 11.47
CA MET A 1 2.93 -8.68 11.70
C MET A 1 3.35 -8.12 10.37
N THR A 2 2.86 -6.95 9.98
CA THR A 2 3.15 -6.31 8.70
C THR A 2 4.05 -5.10 8.91
N GLU A 3 5.19 -5.11 8.23
CA GLU A 3 6.19 -4.06 8.32
C GLU A 3 6.05 -3.06 7.18
N ILE A 4 5.95 -1.77 7.51
CA ILE A 4 5.80 -0.68 6.55
C ILE A 4 6.98 0.29 6.65
N PHE A 5 7.84 0.26 5.64
CA PHE A 5 9.02 1.13 5.54
C PHE A 5 8.66 2.46 4.87
N THR A 6 8.84 3.55 5.60
CA THR A 6 8.47 4.88 5.12
C THR A 6 9.58 5.56 4.34
N THR A 7 9.24 6.43 3.39
CA THR A 7 10.24 7.40 2.90
C THR A 7 10.52 8.45 3.97
N LYS A 8 11.71 9.07 3.92
CA LYS A 8 12.08 10.17 4.84
C LYS A 8 11.06 11.31 4.90
N LYS A 9 10.33 11.54 3.80
CA LYS A 9 9.27 12.55 3.73
C LYS A 9 8.06 12.16 4.57
N LEU A 10 7.67 10.89 4.57
CA LEU A 10 6.56 10.39 5.38
C LEU A 10 6.99 10.19 6.84
N GLU A 11 8.20 9.67 7.09
CA GLU A 11 8.79 9.49 8.43
C GLU A 11 8.65 10.77 9.28
N LYS A 12 9.03 11.93 8.74
CA LYS A 12 8.90 13.23 9.43
C LYS A 12 7.47 13.61 9.83
N ILE A 13 6.47 13.10 9.13
CA ILE A 13 5.05 13.42 9.37
C ILE A 13 4.45 12.47 10.40
N ILE A 14 4.81 11.19 10.34
CA ILE A 14 4.26 10.16 11.22
C ILE A 14 5.26 9.72 12.30
N ASN A 15 6.23 10.57 12.65
CA ASN A 15 7.36 10.25 13.52
C ASN A 15 6.96 9.50 14.81
N LYS A 16 5.81 9.85 15.41
CA LYS A 16 5.28 9.19 16.62
C LYS A 16 4.88 7.70 16.44
N LYS A 17 4.73 7.23 15.20
CA LYS A 17 4.40 5.85 14.84
C LYS A 17 5.63 5.06 14.37
N ILE A 18 6.79 5.71 14.21
CA ILE A 18 8.00 5.06 13.73
C ILE A 18 8.62 4.24 14.88
N GLU A 19 8.73 2.94 14.68
CA GLU A 19 9.40 1.99 15.57
C GLU A 19 10.84 1.78 15.08
N ASN A 20 11.82 1.92 15.98
CA ASN A 20 13.22 1.57 15.75
C ASN A 20 13.45 0.19 16.37
N ASN A 21 13.10 -0.87 15.66
CA ASN A 21 13.31 -2.23 16.13
C ASN A 21 14.09 -3.01 15.07
N ASP A 22 15.15 -3.70 15.50
CA ASP A 22 16.09 -4.36 14.58
C ASP A 22 15.62 -5.75 14.12
N LEU A 23 14.58 -6.28 14.77
CA LEU A 23 13.98 -7.58 14.44
C LEU A 23 12.81 -7.39 13.48
N ILE A 24 13.12 -7.28 12.19
CA ILE A 24 12.13 -7.30 11.11
C ILE A 24 11.71 -8.75 10.90
N VAL A 25 10.46 -9.08 11.22
CA VAL A 25 9.89 -10.40 10.93
C VAL A 25 9.21 -10.32 9.57
N GLU A 26 9.53 -11.27 8.67
CA GLU A 26 8.91 -11.30 7.36
C GLU A 26 7.40 -11.57 7.49
N SER A 27 6.58 -10.64 6.99
CA SER A 27 5.12 -10.77 7.04
C SER A 27 4.63 -11.79 6.02
N ILE A 28 3.43 -12.35 6.25
CA ILE A 28 2.76 -13.29 5.34
C ILE A 28 2.65 -12.71 3.91
N LEU A 29 2.34 -11.42 3.80
CA LEU A 29 2.25 -10.72 2.51
C LEU A 29 3.54 -9.99 2.11
N GLY A 30 4.62 -10.17 2.86
CA GLY A 30 5.85 -9.44 2.69
C GLY A 30 5.79 -8.00 3.21
N ASN A 31 6.88 -7.28 3.01
CA ASN A 31 7.03 -5.91 3.49
C ASN A 31 6.30 -4.91 2.59
N TRP A 32 6.08 -3.70 3.11
CA TRP A 32 5.49 -2.60 2.37
C TRP A 32 6.38 -1.37 2.41
N ASN A 33 6.27 -0.52 1.40
CA ASN A 33 6.89 0.79 1.37
C ASN A 33 5.82 1.87 1.25
N ALA A 34 5.94 2.94 2.03
CA ALA A 34 4.95 4.00 2.07
C ALA A 34 5.55 5.40 1.84
N THR A 35 4.81 6.25 1.12
CA THR A 35 5.15 7.66 0.97
C THR A 35 3.93 8.56 0.98
N ILE A 36 4.18 9.85 1.13
CA ILE A 36 3.19 10.91 1.05
C ILE A 36 3.13 11.50 -0.35
N ILE A 37 1.93 11.53 -0.91
CA ILE A 37 1.59 12.13 -2.20
C ILE A 37 0.50 13.20 -2.03
N TYR A 38 0.28 13.99 -3.07
CA TYR A 38 -0.76 15.03 -3.09
C TYR A 38 -1.64 14.86 -4.33
N ILE A 39 -2.92 14.58 -4.11
CA ILE A 39 -3.92 14.47 -5.17
C ILE A 39 -4.93 15.60 -4.97
N ALA A 40 -5.14 16.44 -5.98
CA ALA A 40 -6.00 17.63 -5.88
C ALA A 40 -5.70 18.50 -4.64
N LYS A 41 -4.41 18.74 -4.35
CA LYS A 41 -3.90 19.46 -3.16
C LYS A 41 -4.23 18.81 -1.81
N LYS A 42 -4.82 17.61 -1.78
CA LYS A 42 -5.06 16.84 -0.56
C LYS A 42 -3.95 15.83 -0.33
N LYS A 43 -3.42 15.82 0.89
CA LYS A 43 -2.43 14.85 1.36
C LYS A 43 -3.04 13.44 1.31
N CYS A 44 -2.33 12.51 0.69
CA CYS A 44 -2.70 11.10 0.63
C CYS A 44 -1.45 10.27 0.92
N LEU A 45 -1.64 9.03 1.37
CA LEU A 45 -0.54 8.09 1.58
C LEU A 45 -0.61 6.98 0.55
N LEU A 46 0.48 6.75 -0.16
CA LEU A 46 0.65 5.66 -1.11
C LEU A 46 1.48 4.56 -0.45
N PHE A 47 0.96 3.35 -0.47
CA PHE A 47 1.63 2.14 0.00
C PHE A 47 1.84 1.23 -1.20
N VAL A 48 3.00 0.57 -1.26
CA VAL A 48 3.36 -0.41 -2.30
C VAL A 48 3.92 -1.64 -1.60
N ASN A 49 3.34 -2.80 -1.87
CA ASN A 49 3.86 -4.07 -1.38
C ASN A 49 5.19 -4.38 -2.07
N SER A 50 6.21 -4.79 -1.31
CA SER A 50 7.57 -4.93 -1.81
C SER A 50 7.75 -6.11 -2.77
N GLU A 51 6.91 -7.14 -2.67
CA GLU A 51 7.00 -8.35 -3.49
C GLU A 51 6.08 -8.30 -4.71
N THR A 52 4.84 -7.88 -4.51
CA THR A 52 3.78 -7.90 -5.54
C THR A 52 3.64 -6.57 -6.28
N PHE A 53 4.20 -5.48 -5.75
CA PHE A 53 3.98 -4.10 -6.20
C PHE A 53 2.53 -3.60 -6.09
N PHE A 54 1.67 -4.36 -5.42
CA PHE A 54 0.29 -3.98 -5.19
C PHE A 54 0.24 -2.67 -4.42
N SER A 55 -0.53 -1.73 -4.93
CA SER A 55 -0.63 -0.38 -4.43
C SER A 55 -1.93 -0.16 -3.67
N VAL A 56 -1.85 0.62 -2.60
CA VAL A 56 -2.99 1.06 -1.79
C VAL A 56 -2.84 2.56 -1.51
N ILE A 57 -3.95 3.30 -1.56
CA ILE A 57 -3.94 4.74 -1.25
C ILE A 57 -4.91 5.03 -0.11
N ILE A 58 -4.41 5.67 0.96
CA ILE A 58 -5.25 6.33 1.97
C ILE A 58 -5.52 7.76 1.49
N PRO A 59 -6.77 8.12 1.18
CA PRO A 59 -7.10 9.46 0.70
C PRO A 59 -7.29 10.46 1.85
N ARG A 60 -7.00 11.74 1.58
CA ARG A 60 -7.26 12.88 2.49
C ARG A 60 -6.67 12.73 3.91
N PHE A 61 -5.50 12.11 4.00
CA PHE A 61 -4.79 11.91 5.26
C PHE A 61 -4.44 13.25 5.96
N SER A 62 -4.70 13.33 7.26
CA SER A 62 -4.41 14.49 8.10
C SER A 62 -3.63 14.11 9.37
N MET A 63 -3.14 15.10 10.12
CA MET A 63 -2.43 14.84 11.38
C MET A 63 -3.29 14.14 12.43
N LYS A 64 -4.63 14.35 12.38
CA LYS A 64 -5.60 13.69 13.27
C LYS A 64 -5.72 12.19 12.99
N ASP A 65 -5.26 11.75 11.82
CA ASP A 65 -5.37 10.36 11.39
C ASP A 65 -4.14 9.52 11.75
N ILE A 66 -3.08 10.12 12.30
CA ILE A 66 -1.81 9.42 12.56
C ILE A 66 -2.00 8.26 13.55
N ASP A 67 -2.80 8.44 14.60
CA ASP A 67 -2.96 7.39 15.63
C ASP A 67 -3.66 6.15 15.08
N LYS A 68 -4.56 6.33 14.11
CA LYS A 68 -5.36 5.29 13.46
C LYS A 68 -4.86 4.92 12.05
N ILE A 69 -3.62 5.29 11.71
CA ILE A 69 -3.07 5.04 10.36
C ILE A 69 -3.07 3.54 10.02
N ASP A 70 -2.85 2.67 11.01
CA ASP A 70 -2.86 1.21 10.89
C ASP A 70 -4.24 0.72 10.42
N GLU A 71 -5.31 1.15 11.11
CA GLU A 71 -6.70 0.84 10.79
C GLU A 71 -7.10 1.39 9.42
N LEU A 72 -6.66 2.62 9.09
CA LEU A 72 -6.91 3.21 7.79
C LEU A 72 -6.24 2.43 6.67
N PHE A 73 -5.01 1.94 6.89
CA PHE A 73 -4.30 1.10 5.94
C PHE A 73 -5.02 -0.22 5.70
N ILE A 74 -5.36 -0.97 6.76
CA ILE A 74 -6.09 -2.24 6.68
C ILE A 74 -7.42 -2.05 5.94
N ASN A 75 -8.19 -1.02 6.35
CA ASN A 75 -9.46 -0.70 5.72
C ASN A 75 -9.28 -0.36 4.25
N CYS A 76 -8.31 0.49 3.87
CA CYS A 76 -8.09 0.85 2.48
C CYS A 76 -7.57 -0.32 1.64
N PHE A 77 -6.75 -1.20 2.21
CA PHE A 77 -6.26 -2.40 1.53
C PHE A 77 -7.40 -3.36 1.22
N TYR A 78 -8.18 -3.75 2.23
CA TYR A 78 -9.36 -4.61 2.06
C TYR A 78 -10.31 -4.07 0.98
N ASN A 79 -10.57 -2.78 1.07
CA ASN A 79 -11.41 -2.06 0.13
C ASN A 79 -10.83 -2.03 -1.30
N GLN A 80 -9.52 -1.93 -1.45
CA GLN A 80 -8.89 -2.04 -2.75
C GLN A 80 -9.02 -3.46 -3.28
N LEU A 81 -8.80 -4.51 -2.47
CA LEU A 81 -8.98 -5.91 -2.87
C LEU A 81 -10.39 -6.17 -3.40
N LEU A 82 -11.43 -5.69 -2.71
CA LEU A 82 -12.81 -5.77 -3.20
C LEU A 82 -13.01 -5.07 -4.54
N PHE A 83 -12.36 -3.91 -4.75
CA PHE A 83 -12.42 -3.19 -6.01
C PHE A 83 -11.74 -3.96 -7.16
N GLU A 84 -10.65 -4.66 -6.87
CA GLU A 84 -9.96 -5.58 -7.79
C GLU A 84 -10.73 -6.91 -8.00
N LYS A 85 -11.92 -7.06 -7.40
CA LYS A 85 -12.74 -8.30 -7.42
C LYS A 85 -12.08 -9.50 -6.74
N ILE A 86 -11.21 -9.24 -5.75
CA ILE A 86 -10.58 -10.26 -4.93
C ILE A 86 -11.49 -10.51 -3.72
N ASN A 87 -12.23 -11.62 -3.74
CA ASN A 87 -13.21 -11.94 -2.70
C ASN A 87 -12.54 -12.67 -1.53
N ILE A 88 -12.30 -11.93 -0.45
CA ILE A 88 -11.75 -12.40 0.81
C ILE A 88 -12.43 -11.61 1.92
N ASP A 89 -12.70 -12.21 3.06
CA ASP A 89 -13.38 -11.51 4.14
C ASP A 89 -12.42 -10.62 4.95
N PHE A 90 -12.98 -9.59 5.59
CA PHE A 90 -12.20 -8.62 6.35
C PHE A 90 -11.42 -9.25 7.52
N LYS A 91 -12.01 -10.25 8.19
CA LYS A 91 -11.38 -10.89 9.36
C LYS A 91 -10.13 -11.65 8.94
N THR A 92 -10.20 -12.38 7.83
CA THR A 92 -9.04 -13.06 7.24
C THR A 92 -7.95 -12.07 6.84
N ILE A 93 -8.29 -10.97 6.16
CA ILE A 93 -7.30 -9.92 5.83
C ILE A 93 -6.67 -9.29 7.06
N SER A 94 -7.47 -8.94 8.07
CA SER A 94 -6.96 -8.37 9.33
C SER A 94 -6.05 -9.36 10.05
N SER A 95 -6.34 -10.66 9.99
CA SER A 95 -5.50 -11.72 10.58
C SER A 95 -4.17 -11.87 9.83
N ILE A 96 -4.22 -11.91 8.50
CA ILE A 96 -3.04 -12.02 7.62
C ILE A 96 -2.09 -10.83 7.84
N LEU A 97 -2.63 -9.61 7.89
CA LEU A 97 -1.82 -8.42 8.15
C LEU A 97 -1.30 -8.39 9.60
N GLY A 98 -2.14 -8.76 10.56
CA GLY A 98 -1.83 -8.71 11.99
C GLY A 98 -1.48 -7.28 12.45
N LYS A 99 -0.61 -7.16 13.46
CA LYS A 99 -0.08 -5.85 13.91
C LYS A 99 0.65 -5.16 12.76
N ILE A 100 0.38 -3.87 12.55
CA ILE A 100 1.12 -3.01 11.62
C ILE A 100 2.19 -2.24 12.40
N SER A 101 3.43 -2.27 11.89
CA SER A 101 4.55 -1.50 12.44
C SER A 101 5.18 -0.64 11.34
N PHE A 102 5.49 0.61 11.66
CA PHE A 102 6.08 1.56 10.72
C PHE A 102 7.55 1.76 11.05
N HIS A 103 8.39 1.77 10.01
CA HIS A 103 9.84 1.87 10.17
C HIS A 103 10.42 3.00 9.30
N PRO A 104 11.66 3.44 9.60
CA PRO A 104 12.45 4.24 8.68
C PRO A 104 12.65 3.52 7.34
N THR A 105 13.09 4.23 6.30
CA THR A 105 13.39 3.62 4.99
C THR A 105 14.38 2.45 5.11
N ASN A 106 14.07 1.32 4.48
CA ASN A 106 14.99 0.18 4.32
C ASN A 106 15.88 0.28 3.07
N ASN A 107 15.84 1.41 2.34
CA ASN A 107 16.61 1.65 1.12
C ASN A 107 16.45 0.57 0.03
N ASN A 108 15.30 -0.12 -0.02
CA ASN A 108 15.00 -1.07 -1.08
C ASN A 108 14.81 -0.34 -2.43
N LYS A 109 15.91 -0.21 -3.19
CA LYS A 109 15.96 0.55 -4.45
C LYS A 109 14.93 0.08 -5.48
N LYS A 110 14.64 -1.23 -5.53
CA LYS A 110 13.65 -1.82 -6.45
C LYS A 110 12.27 -1.24 -6.16
N VAL A 111 11.84 -1.31 -4.90
CA VAL A 111 10.49 -0.85 -4.50
C VAL A 111 10.41 0.67 -4.50
N ILE A 112 11.49 1.38 -4.14
CA ILE A 112 11.56 2.85 -4.27
C ILE A 112 11.35 3.29 -5.73
N GLY A 113 11.95 2.58 -6.69
CA GLY A 113 11.74 2.84 -8.12
C GLY A 113 10.27 2.70 -8.52
N VAL A 114 9.60 1.64 -8.09
CA VAL A 114 8.16 1.41 -8.33
C VAL A 114 7.30 2.48 -7.64
N LEU A 115 7.63 2.82 -6.40
CA LEU A 115 6.94 3.86 -5.64
C LEU A 115 6.99 5.19 -6.38
N ASN A 116 8.18 5.61 -6.84
CA ASN A 116 8.36 6.84 -7.61
C ASN A 116 7.60 6.80 -8.94
N TYR A 117 7.68 5.69 -9.67
CA TYR A 117 6.89 5.49 -10.90
C TYR A 117 5.38 5.66 -10.64
N ASN A 118 4.87 5.06 -9.56
CA ASN A 118 3.46 5.17 -9.17
C ASN A 118 3.09 6.61 -8.78
N VAL A 119 3.96 7.35 -8.08
CA VAL A 119 3.77 8.77 -7.78
C VAL A 119 3.62 9.58 -9.08
N GLU A 120 4.47 9.35 -10.07
CA GLU A 120 4.40 10.03 -11.37
C GLU A 120 3.11 9.68 -12.13
N LYS A 121 2.71 8.41 -12.16
CA LYS A 121 1.46 7.98 -12.79
C LYS A 121 0.23 8.60 -12.13
N ILE A 122 0.17 8.63 -10.81
CA ILE A 122 -0.90 9.30 -10.07
C ILE A 122 -0.97 10.79 -10.41
N ASN A 123 0.20 11.44 -10.56
CA ASN A 123 0.27 12.85 -10.96
C ASN A 123 -0.34 13.10 -12.34
N TYR A 124 -0.33 12.11 -13.22
CA TYR A 124 -1.02 12.19 -14.51
C TYR A 124 -2.52 11.84 -14.37
N PHE A 125 -2.85 10.70 -13.75
CA PHE A 125 -4.23 10.23 -13.63
C PHE A 125 -5.17 11.21 -12.94
N LYS A 126 -4.66 12.08 -12.05
CA LYS A 126 -5.48 13.06 -11.34
C LYS A 126 -6.17 14.07 -12.27
N TYR A 127 -5.64 14.28 -13.50
CA TYR A 127 -6.25 15.19 -14.48
C TYR A 127 -7.51 14.60 -15.13
N ASP A 128 -7.71 13.28 -15.06
CA ASP A 128 -8.90 12.60 -15.59
C ASP A 128 -10.14 12.81 -14.70
N TYR A 129 -9.97 13.39 -13.49
CA TYR A 129 -11.00 13.40 -12.47
C TYR A 129 -11.24 14.79 -11.87
N PRO A 130 -12.45 15.37 -12.01
CA PRO A 130 -12.75 16.70 -11.48
C PRO A 130 -12.96 16.72 -9.96
N ILE A 131 -13.34 15.58 -9.36
CA ILE A 131 -13.68 15.46 -7.94
C ILE A 131 -12.79 14.40 -7.30
N LEU A 132 -12.30 14.65 -6.08
CA LEU A 132 -11.58 13.65 -5.31
C LEU A 132 -12.52 12.94 -4.33
N ASN A 133 -12.81 11.66 -4.58
CA ASN A 133 -13.53 10.79 -3.64
C ASN A 133 -12.93 9.40 -3.59
N SER A 134 -13.40 8.56 -2.66
CA SER A 134 -12.83 7.23 -2.43
C SER A 134 -12.97 6.30 -3.64
N SER A 135 -14.03 6.44 -4.45
CA SER A 135 -14.21 5.65 -5.68
C SER A 135 -13.15 6.02 -6.73
N ILE A 136 -12.91 7.32 -6.92
CA ILE A 136 -11.91 7.82 -7.87
C ILE A 136 -10.50 7.42 -7.45
N ILE A 137 -10.20 7.47 -6.15
CA ILE A 137 -8.92 6.99 -5.63
C ILE A 137 -8.72 5.51 -5.97
N ARG A 138 -9.73 4.66 -5.74
CA ARG A 138 -9.64 3.23 -6.10
C ARG A 138 -9.48 3.00 -7.60
N LYS A 139 -10.13 3.79 -8.45
CA LYS A 139 -9.93 3.74 -9.91
C LYS A 139 -8.50 4.10 -10.29
N MET A 140 -7.92 5.13 -9.69
CA MET A 140 -6.53 5.51 -9.92
C MET A 140 -5.57 4.43 -9.42
N THR A 141 -5.82 3.87 -8.23
CA THR A 141 -5.03 2.77 -7.66
C THR A 141 -5.13 1.51 -8.53
N HIS A 142 -6.31 1.19 -9.04
CA HIS A 142 -6.53 0.08 -9.96
C HIS A 142 -5.66 0.21 -11.22
N LYS A 143 -5.60 1.42 -11.84
CA LYS A 143 -4.69 1.66 -12.97
C LYS A 143 -3.23 1.32 -12.65
N LEU A 144 -2.78 1.54 -11.42
CA LEU A 144 -1.43 1.11 -10.97
C LEU A 144 -1.36 -0.41 -10.84
N ASN A 145 -2.38 -1.02 -10.24
CA ASN A 145 -2.41 -2.46 -9.98
C ASN A 145 -2.58 -3.33 -11.22
N ILE A 146 -3.01 -2.75 -12.34
CA ILE A 146 -3.02 -3.38 -13.67
C ILE A 146 -1.87 -2.93 -14.57
N THR A 147 -0.87 -2.24 -14.03
CA THR A 147 0.33 -1.87 -14.79
C THR A 147 1.36 -3.01 -14.70
N PRO A 148 1.76 -3.63 -15.82
CA PRO A 148 2.74 -4.73 -15.80
C PRO A 148 4.14 -4.22 -15.46
N PHE A 149 4.88 -5.00 -14.67
CA PHE A 149 6.27 -4.68 -14.32
C PHE A 149 7.22 -5.79 -14.77
N LYS A 150 8.32 -5.42 -15.44
CA LYS A 150 9.37 -6.37 -15.86
C LYS A 150 9.91 -7.18 -14.67
N GLN A 151 10.04 -6.56 -13.49
CA GLN A 151 10.54 -7.19 -12.28
C GLN A 151 9.58 -8.24 -11.67
N LEU A 152 8.34 -8.30 -12.17
CA LEU A 152 7.35 -9.34 -11.88
C LEU A 152 7.20 -10.33 -13.05
N GLY A 153 8.10 -10.30 -14.03
CA GLY A 153 7.96 -11.09 -15.26
C GLY A 153 6.80 -10.61 -16.13
N TRP A 154 6.56 -9.29 -16.17
CA TRP A 154 5.45 -8.64 -16.87
C TRP A 154 4.05 -8.98 -16.35
N LYS A 155 3.94 -9.60 -15.17
CA LYS A 155 2.67 -9.83 -14.47
C LYS A 155 2.13 -8.54 -13.86
N LEU A 156 0.82 -8.52 -13.65
CA LEU A 156 0.14 -7.40 -13.01
C LEU A 156 0.24 -7.49 -11.48
N PRO A 157 0.40 -6.37 -10.77
CA PRO A 157 0.39 -6.36 -9.31
C PRO A 157 -0.86 -6.98 -8.67
N CYS A 158 -2.04 -6.83 -9.28
CA CYS A 158 -3.26 -7.47 -8.77
C CYS A 158 -3.20 -9.00 -8.89
N GLU A 159 -2.70 -9.54 -10.01
CA GLU A 159 -2.54 -10.98 -10.22
C GLU A 159 -1.52 -11.58 -9.25
N THR A 160 -0.40 -10.90 -9.04
CA THR A 160 0.63 -11.36 -8.09
C THR A 160 0.14 -11.30 -6.65
N MET A 161 -0.67 -10.30 -6.28
CA MET A 161 -1.32 -10.24 -4.97
C MET A 161 -2.32 -11.38 -4.77
N VAL A 162 -3.15 -11.70 -5.77
CA VAL A 162 -4.05 -12.87 -5.70
C VAL A 162 -3.28 -14.16 -5.50
N ALA A 163 -2.23 -14.38 -6.30
CA ALA A 163 -1.40 -15.58 -6.16
C ALA A 163 -0.79 -15.69 -4.75
N LYS A 164 -0.29 -14.58 -4.19
CA LYS A 164 0.25 -14.52 -2.83
C LYS A 164 -0.83 -14.83 -1.79
N LEU A 165 -2.01 -14.23 -1.89
CA LEU A 165 -3.13 -14.48 -0.96
C LEU A 165 -3.61 -15.94 -0.99
N ASN A 166 -3.65 -16.57 -2.17
CA ASN A 166 -4.07 -17.97 -2.30
C ASN A 166 -3.05 -18.93 -1.65
N ILE A 167 -1.76 -18.75 -1.92
CA ILE A 167 -0.68 -19.56 -1.33
C ILE A 167 -0.72 -19.52 0.20
N GLU A 168 -0.99 -18.34 0.77
CA GLU A 168 -1.00 -18.19 2.21
C GLU A 168 -2.32 -18.65 2.85
N SER A 169 -3.44 -18.60 2.12
CA SER A 169 -4.72 -19.17 2.58
C SER A 169 -4.68 -20.70 2.68
N GLU A 170 -3.87 -21.36 1.85
CA GLU A 170 -3.64 -22.82 1.89
C GLU A 170 -2.76 -23.26 3.07
N LYS A 171 -1.93 -22.37 3.63
CA LYS A 171 -1.04 -22.69 4.76
C LYS A 171 -1.69 -22.49 6.14
N VAL A 172 -2.84 -21.80 6.19
CA VAL A 172 -3.57 -21.46 7.42
C VAL A 172 -4.69 -22.47 7.71
N ASN A 173 -5.01 -23.36 6.76
CA ASN A 173 -5.89 -24.52 6.93
C ASN A 173 -5.07 -25.79 7.17
#